data_AF-U1QRD3-F1
#
_entry.id   AF-U1QRD3-F1
#
_cell.length_a   1.000
_cell.length_b   1.000
_cell.length_c   1.000
_cell.angle_alpha   90.00
_cell.angle_beta   90.00
_cell.angle_gamma   90.00
#
_symmetry.space_group_name_H-M   'P 1'
#
loop_
_entity.id
_entity.type
_entity.pdbx_description
1 polymer ?
#
loop_
_entity_poly.entity_id
_entity_poly.type
_entity_poly.pdbx_seq_one_letter_code
_entity_poly.pdbx_strand_id
1 'polypeptide(L)'
;MTSLLGDDDHIVVKHTYDAFYQTELEGWLNAHGIDDLLICGTLANVCVFHTAGSAGVRDFKPVVIEDALGYIEEDDREYAVDHCDFLFGEVTRADALEFR
;
A
#
# COMPACT_ATOMS: atom_id res chain seq x y z
N MET A 1 11.04 16.62 4.03
CA MET A 1 10.30 15.34 3.95
C MET A 1 11.23 14.14 3.91
N THR A 2 12.45 14.24 3.37
CA THR A 2 13.44 13.13 3.35
C THR A 2 14.08 12.81 4.71
N SER A 3 13.91 13.66 5.73
CA SER A 3 14.56 13.51 7.05
C SER A 3 13.97 12.40 7.92
N LEU A 4 12.91 11.72 7.46
CA LEU A 4 12.30 10.58 8.14
C LEU A 4 12.72 9.24 7.52
N LEU A 5 13.49 9.24 6.43
CA LEU A 5 13.95 8.02 5.79
C LEU A 5 15.17 7.47 6.53
N GLY A 6 15.15 6.16 6.80
CA GLY A 6 16.29 5.41 7.29
C GLY A 6 17.27 5.08 6.14
N ASP A 7 18.50 4.72 6.51
CA ASP A 7 19.54 4.36 5.52
C ASP A 7 19.18 3.07 4.76
N ASP A 8 18.36 2.19 5.36
CA ASP A 8 17.92 0.92 4.79
C ASP A 8 16.58 1.02 4.03
N ASP A 9 15.98 2.21 3.94
CA ASP A 9 14.70 2.39 3.25
C ASP A 9 14.85 2.23 1.73
N HIS A 10 14.00 1.37 1.14
CA HIS A 10 13.93 1.23 -0.30
C HIS A 10 13.01 2.29 -0.91
N ILE A 11 13.56 3.14 -1.77
CA ILE A 11 12.82 4.23 -2.43
C ILE A 11 12.51 3.85 -3.87
N VAL A 12 11.22 3.77 -4.20
CA VAL A 12 10.74 3.56 -5.57
C VAL A 12 10.19 4.87 -6.13
N VAL A 13 10.69 5.28 -7.29
CA VAL A 13 10.16 6.43 -8.02
C VAL A 13 9.08 5.94 -9.00
N LYS A 14 7.83 6.35 -8.77
CA LYS A 14 6.71 6.07 -9.68
C LYS A 14 6.28 7.33 -10.43
N HIS A 15 5.80 7.15 -11.66
CA HIS A 15 5.28 8.23 -12.51
C HIS A 15 3.76 8.18 -12.71
N THR A 16 3.07 7.30 -11.99
CA THR A 16 1.62 7.13 -12.00
C THR A 16 1.10 6.84 -10.59
N TYR A 17 -0.19 6.50 -10.45
CA TYR A 17 -0.83 6.16 -9.19
C TYR A 17 -0.34 4.82 -8.63
N ASP A 18 -0.29 3.80 -9.47
CA ASP A 18 0.18 2.45 -9.15
C ASP A 18 1.70 2.40 -8.96
N ALA A 19 2.15 1.96 -7.79
CA ALA A 19 3.57 1.83 -7.46
C ALA A 19 4.29 0.69 -8.21
N PHE A 20 3.56 -0.28 -8.79
CA PHE A 20 4.12 -1.38 -9.59
C PHE A 20 4.27 -1.03 -11.07
N TYR A 21 3.51 -0.06 -11.56
CA TYR A 21 3.46 0.23 -12.98
C TYR A 21 4.75 0.89 -13.45
N GLN A 22 5.51 0.15 -14.28
CA GLN A 22 6.79 0.58 -14.85
C GLN A 22 7.83 0.96 -13.79
N THR A 23 7.87 0.22 -12.69
CA THR A 23 8.89 0.34 -11.63
C THR A 23 9.57 -1.00 -11.37
N GLU A 24 10.62 -0.96 -10.57
CA GLU A 24 11.37 -2.12 -10.07
C GLU A 24 10.73 -2.81 -8.85
N LEU A 25 9.60 -2.30 -8.33
CA LEU A 25 9.05 -2.71 -7.04
C LEU A 25 8.75 -4.23 -6.96
N GLU A 26 8.08 -4.79 -7.98
CA GLU A 26 7.75 -6.22 -8.02
C GLU A 26 9.01 -7.10 -7.96
N GLY A 27 10.02 -6.76 -8.76
CA GLY A 27 11.28 -7.49 -8.79
C GLY A 27 12.04 -7.38 -7.47
N TRP A 28 12.03 -6.20 -6.85
CA TRP A 28 12.67 -5.97 -5.56
C TRP A 28 12.00 -6.78 -4.44
N LEU A 29 10.67 -6.73 -4.32
CA LEU A 29 9.92 -7.48 -3.30
C LEU A 29 10.16 -8.99 -3.44
N ASN A 30 10.07 -9.51 -4.66
CA ASN A 30 10.33 -10.93 -4.96
C ASN A 30 11.75 -11.36 -4.61
N ALA A 31 12.76 -10.53 -4.89
CA ALA A 31 14.15 -10.83 -4.56
C ALA A 31 14.41 -10.91 -3.04
N HIS A 32 13.56 -10.27 -2.23
CA HIS A 32 13.64 -10.28 -0.77
C HIS A 32 12.64 -11.27 -0.13
N GLY A 33 11.88 -12.02 -0.93
CA GLY A 33 10.91 -12.99 -0.43
C GLY A 33 9.76 -12.36 0.35
N ILE A 34 9.35 -11.15 -0.03
CA ILE A 34 8.24 -10.42 0.59
C ILE A 34 6.96 -10.72 -0.19
N ASP A 35 5.93 -11.19 0.50
CA ASP A 35 4.60 -11.53 -0.03
C ASP A 35 3.48 -10.69 0.63
N ASP A 36 3.60 -10.41 1.93
CA ASP A 36 2.67 -9.55 2.68
C ASP A 36 3.05 -8.06 2.57
N LEU A 37 2.11 -7.23 2.12
CA LEU A 37 2.33 -5.79 1.91
C LEU A 37 1.37 -4.95 2.76
N LEU A 38 1.90 -4.30 3.81
CA LEU A 38 1.18 -3.25 4.51
C LEU A 38 1.21 -1.96 3.67
N ILE A 39 0.04 -1.44 3.30
CA ILE A 39 -0.08 -0.28 2.41
C ILE A 39 -0.76 0.88 3.15
N CYS A 40 -0.07 2.01 3.20
CA CYS A 40 -0.56 3.26 3.77
C CYS A 40 -0.11 4.47 2.91
N GLY A 41 -0.53 5.68 3.29
CA GLY A 41 -0.14 6.91 2.60
C GLY A 41 -1.30 7.59 1.89
N THR A 42 -1.02 8.30 0.79
CA THR A 42 -1.99 9.23 0.17
C THR A 42 -1.91 9.21 -1.37
N LEU A 43 -3.01 9.34 -2.12
CA LEU A 43 -4.42 9.40 -1.66
C LEU A 43 -5.03 8.00 -1.55
N ALA A 44 -5.95 7.82 -0.59
CA ALA A 44 -6.64 6.57 -0.28
C ALA A 44 -7.25 5.89 -1.53
N ASN A 45 -8.18 6.57 -2.20
CA ASN A 45 -8.89 6.06 -3.39
C ASN A 45 -8.11 6.16 -4.70
N VAL A 46 -6.87 6.67 -4.67
CA VAL A 46 -6.06 6.85 -5.88
C VAL A 46 -4.79 5.99 -5.78
N CYS A 47 -3.71 6.53 -5.22
CA CYS A 47 -2.42 5.83 -5.20
C CYS A 47 -2.46 4.55 -4.37
N VAL A 48 -3.08 4.61 -3.18
CA VAL A 48 -3.15 3.46 -2.26
C VAL A 48 -4.03 2.37 -2.86
N PHE A 49 -5.26 2.71 -3.27
CA PHE A 49 -6.20 1.78 -3.90
C PHE A 49 -5.63 1.11 -5.15
N HIS A 50 -5.06 1.89 -6.09
CA HIS A 50 -4.49 1.31 -7.31
C HIS A 50 -3.28 0.42 -7.02
N THR A 51 -2.43 0.78 -6.05
CA THR A 51 -1.27 -0.05 -5.66
C THR A 51 -1.72 -1.34 -4.98
N ALA A 52 -2.72 -1.29 -4.10
CA ALA A 52 -3.30 -2.48 -3.46
C ALA A 52 -3.92 -3.43 -4.49
N GLY A 53 -4.68 -2.90 -5.45
CA GLY A 53 -5.19 -3.67 -6.59
C GLY A 53 -4.08 -4.35 -7.39
N SER A 54 -3.02 -3.61 -7.72
CA SER A 54 -1.88 -4.15 -8.46
C SER A 54 -1.07 -5.18 -7.68
N ALA A 55 -0.98 -5.04 -6.35
CA ALA A 55 -0.40 -6.06 -5.47
C ALA A 55 -1.19 -7.37 -5.54
N GLY A 56 -2.52 -7.29 -5.36
CA GLY A 56 -3.38 -8.48 -5.33
C GLY A 56 -3.36 -9.29 -6.64
N VAL A 57 -3.29 -8.64 -7.82
CA VAL A 57 -3.20 -9.36 -9.11
C VAL A 57 -1.80 -9.93 -9.41
N ARG A 58 -0.81 -9.63 -8.56
CA ARG A 58 0.58 -10.13 -8.64
C ARG A 58 0.89 -11.15 -7.54
N ASP A 59 -0.16 -11.71 -6.92
CA ASP A 59 -0.06 -12.70 -5.84
C ASP A 59 0.62 -12.19 -4.56
N PHE A 60 0.78 -10.86 -4.40
CA PHE A 60 1.05 -10.27 -3.08
C PHE A 60 -0.24 -10.20 -2.27
N LYS A 61 -0.10 -10.15 -0.94
CA LYS A 61 -1.20 -9.96 -0.01
C LYS A 61 -1.25 -8.51 0.48
N PRO A 62 -2.03 -7.63 -0.18
CA PRO A 62 -2.17 -6.25 0.27
C PRO A 62 -3.03 -6.17 1.54
N VAL A 63 -2.53 -5.43 2.54
CA VAL A 63 -3.23 -5.09 3.77
C VAL A 63 -3.25 -3.57 3.92
N VAL A 64 -4.43 -2.96 3.85
CA VAL A 64 -4.53 -1.49 3.96
C VAL A 64 -4.57 -1.07 5.43
N ILE A 65 -3.79 -0.06 5.80
CA ILE A 65 -3.76 0.51 7.16
C ILE A 65 -4.70 1.72 7.22
N GLU A 66 -5.96 1.52 7.63
CA GLU A 66 -7.04 2.50 7.45
C GLU A 66 -6.84 3.82 8.19
N ASP A 67 -6.16 3.82 9.34
CA ASP A 67 -5.86 5.01 10.14
C ASP A 67 -4.54 5.70 9.74
N ALA A 68 -3.86 5.17 8.72
CA ALA A 68 -2.66 5.76 8.11
C ALA A 68 -2.90 6.19 6.64
N LEU A 69 -4.16 6.45 6.28
CA LEU A 69 -4.54 6.94 4.95
C LEU A 69 -4.74 8.46 4.94
N GLY A 70 -4.18 9.12 3.93
CA GLY A 70 -4.51 10.49 3.57
C GLY A 70 -5.55 10.53 2.45
N TYR A 71 -6.52 11.43 2.55
CA TYR A 71 -7.67 11.56 1.65
C TYR A 71 -8.16 13.01 1.62
N ILE A 72 -9.01 13.36 0.64
CA ILE A 72 -9.60 14.70 0.51
C ILE A 72 -10.97 14.72 1.19
N GLU A 73 -11.85 13.77 0.85
CA GLU A 73 -13.18 13.62 1.43
C GLU A 73 -13.29 12.27 2.17
N GLU A 74 -14.12 12.18 3.22
CA GLU A 74 -14.31 10.91 3.95
C GLU A 74 -14.80 9.78 3.03
N ASP A 75 -15.69 10.10 2.08
CA ASP A 75 -16.19 9.14 1.08
C ASP A 75 -15.06 8.54 0.23
N ASP A 76 -13.97 9.27 -0.01
CA ASP A 76 -12.78 8.74 -0.70
C ASP A 76 -12.09 7.65 0.13
N ARG A 77 -11.99 7.86 1.45
CA ARG A 77 -11.41 6.90 2.38
C ARG A 77 -12.30 5.66 2.47
N GLU A 78 -13.59 5.86 2.71
CA GLU A 78 -14.58 4.78 2.83
C GLU A 78 -14.60 3.92 1.57
N TYR A 79 -14.61 4.54 0.38
CA TYR A 79 -14.54 3.81 -0.88
C TYR A 79 -13.32 2.88 -0.95
N ALA A 80 -12.13 3.41 -0.62
CA ALA A 80 -10.89 2.64 -0.70
C ALA A 80 -10.86 1.50 0.33
N VAL A 81 -11.24 1.78 1.58
CA VAL A 81 -11.28 0.79 2.66
C VAL A 81 -12.27 -0.32 2.35
N ASP A 82 -13.52 0.00 2.03
CA ASP A 82 -14.56 -0.98 1.77
C ASP A 82 -14.22 -1.86 0.56
N HIS A 83 -13.67 -1.29 -0.51
CA HIS A 83 -13.31 -2.06 -1.70
C HIS A 83 -12.07 -2.93 -1.46
N CYS A 84 -11.07 -2.45 -0.72
CA CYS A 84 -9.90 -3.25 -0.38
C CYS A 84 -10.29 -4.40 0.56
N ASP A 85 -11.15 -4.17 1.55
CA ASP A 85 -11.68 -5.23 2.42
C ASP A 85 -12.46 -6.26 1.61
N PHE A 86 -13.34 -5.81 0.71
CA PHE A 86 -14.10 -6.72 -0.15
C PHE A 86 -13.21 -7.57 -1.07
N LEU A 87 -12.18 -6.97 -1.69
CA LEU A 87 -11.33 -7.66 -2.68
C LEU A 87 -10.25 -8.54 -2.05
N PHE A 88 -9.63 -8.09 -0.95
CA PHE A 88 -8.44 -8.70 -0.38
C PHE A 88 -8.68 -9.30 1.01
N GLY A 89 -9.80 -8.95 1.67
CA GLY A 89 -10.19 -9.47 2.97
C GLY A 89 -9.35 -8.95 4.14
N GLU A 90 -8.46 -7.98 3.91
CA GLU A 90 -7.55 -7.48 4.94
C GLU A 90 -7.40 -5.95 4.93
N VAL A 91 -8.07 -5.33 5.89
CA VAL A 91 -7.84 -3.96 6.35
C VAL A 91 -7.58 -4.00 7.85
N THR A 92 -6.63 -3.19 8.33
CA THR A 92 -6.33 -3.12 9.76
C THR A 92 -5.95 -1.70 10.16
N ARG A 93 -5.70 -1.51 11.46
CA ARG A 93 -5.24 -0.27 12.07
C ARG A 93 -3.80 -0.41 12.52
N ALA A 94 -3.06 0.69 12.52
CA ALA A 94 -1.64 0.69 12.88
C ALA A 94 -1.39 0.19 14.32
N ASP A 95 -2.31 0.46 15.24
CA ASP A 95 -2.23 0.05 16.65
C ASP A 95 -2.49 -1.45 16.87
N ALA A 96 -3.05 -2.14 15.88
CA ALA A 96 -3.31 -3.58 15.92
C ALA A 96 -2.19 -4.43 15.30
N LEU A 97 -1.15 -3.80 14.74
CA LEU A 97 -0.04 -4.51 14.09
C LEU A 97 0.92 -5.14 15.11
N GLU A 98 1.21 -6.43 14.92
CA GLU A 98 2.23 -7.16 15.66
C GLU A 98 3.30 -7.69 14.69
N PHE A 99 4.54 -7.19 14.81
CA PHE A 99 5.68 -7.71 14.05
C PHE A 99 6.32 -8.84 14.86
N ARG A 100 6.61 -9.97 14.20
CA ARG A 100 7.26 -11.14 14.80
C ARG A 100 8.67 -11.34 14.27
#